data_AF-A0A962E744-F1
#
_entry.id   AF-A0A962E744-F1
#
_cell.length_a   1.000
_cell.length_b   1.000
_cell.length_c   1.000
_cell.angle_alpha   90.00
_cell.angle_beta   90.00
_cell.angle_gamma   90.00
#
_symmetry.space_group_name_H-M   'P 1'
#
loop_
_entity.id
_entity.type
_entity.pdbx_description
1 polymer ?
#
loop_
_entity_poly.entity_id
_entity_poly.type
_entity_poly.pdbx_seq_one_letter_code
_entity_poly.pdbx_strand_id
1 'polypeptide(L)' 'INDSGVGYVTRFEVHKDFMDRYEIHCVGAAEHTEWWVPAADLEMLNDHIVGLIELIGEYRAER' A
#
# COMPACT_ATOMS: atom_id res chain seq x y z
N ILE A 1 16.70 19.34 9.51
CA ILE A 1 15.82 18.53 8.64
C ILE A 1 14.56 19.36 8.48
N ASN A 2 14.19 19.72 7.25
CA ASN A 2 12.99 20.52 7.03
C ASN A 2 11.76 19.60 7.13
N ASP A 3 10.93 19.79 8.14
CA ASP A 3 9.67 19.04 8.32
C ASP A 3 8.59 19.52 7.33
N SER A 4 8.93 19.76 6.06
CA SER A 4 7.98 20.14 5.02
C SER A 4 7.64 18.95 4.14
N GLY A 5 7.25 17.83 4.76
CA GLY A 5 6.83 16.62 4.06
C GLY A 5 5.34 16.63 3.73
N VAL A 6 4.98 16.02 2.60
CA VAL A 6 3.60 15.66 2.27
C VAL A 6 3.55 14.15 2.09
N GLY A 7 2.67 13.49 2.84
CA GLY A 7 2.37 12.07 2.72
C GLY A 7 1.00 11.87 2.09
N TYR A 8 0.86 10.78 1.32
CA TYR A 8 -0.39 10.38 0.70
C TYR A 8 -0.64 8.92 1.02
N VAL A 9 -1.89 8.57 1.33
CA VAL A 9 -2.34 7.20 1.53
C VAL A 9 -3.28 6.87 0.38
N THR A 10 -2.92 5.87 -0.42
CA THR A 10 -3.72 5.42 -1.57
C THR A 10 -4.33 4.05 -1.32
N ARG A 11 -5.56 3.85 -1.81
CA ARG A 11 -6.24 2.56 -1.83
C ARG A 11 -6.24 2.03 -3.26
N PHE A 12 -6.02 0.72 -3.36
CA PHE A 12 -6.08 -0.05 -4.60
C PHE A 12 -7.09 -1.16 -4.42
N GLU A 13 -7.93 -1.37 -5.42
CA GLU A 13 -8.64 -2.65 -5.56
C GLU A 13 -7.73 -3.60 -6.34
N VAL A 14 -7.62 -4.84 -5.86
CA VAL A 14 -6.76 -5.87 -6.47
C VAL A 14 -7.50 -7.20 -6.48
N HIS A 15 -7.18 -8.07 -7.45
CA HIS A 15 -7.74 -9.41 -7.47
C HIS A 15 -7.33 -10.21 -6.22
N LYS A 16 -8.31 -10.69 -5.46
CA LYS A 16 -8.08 -11.47 -4.24
C LYS A 16 -7.23 -12.73 -4.50
N ASP A 17 -7.52 -13.48 -5.56
CA ASP A 17 -6.80 -14.71 -5.91
C ASP A 17 -5.31 -14.46 -6.24
N PHE A 18 -4.97 -13.23 -6.62
CA PHE A 18 -3.58 -12.80 -6.77
C PHE A 18 -2.94 -12.53 -5.40
N MET A 19 -3.60 -11.73 -4.56
CA MET A 19 -3.07 -11.35 -3.25
C MET A 19 -2.96 -12.52 -2.27
N ASP A 20 -3.84 -13.52 -2.36
CA ASP A 20 -3.83 -14.71 -1.49
C ASP A 20 -2.55 -15.57 -1.63
N ARG A 21 -1.69 -15.26 -2.62
CA ARG A 21 -0.37 -15.90 -2.81
C ARG A 21 0.69 -15.36 -1.84
N TYR A 22 0.46 -14.19 -1.25
CA TYR A 22 1.41 -13.51 -0.37
C TYR A 22 0.99 -13.65 1.08
N GLU A 23 1.96 -13.92 1.96
CA GLU A 23 1.71 -13.97 3.39
C GLU A 23 1.41 -12.58 3.95
N ILE A 24 0.47 -12.52 4.89
CA ILE A 24 0.18 -11.33 5.66
C ILE A 24 1.09 -11.33 6.88
N HIS A 25 1.92 -10.29 6.98
CA HIS A 25 2.78 -10.06 8.13
C HIS A 25 2.18 -8.96 9.01
N CYS A 26 2.32 -9.08 10.32
CA CYS A 26 2.00 -8.00 11.25
C CYS A 26 3.32 -7.45 11.78
N VAL A 27 3.73 -6.29 11.28
CA VAL A 27 4.95 -5.61 11.76
C VAL A 27 4.57 -4.34 12.52
N GLY A 28 4.95 -4.28 13.79
CA GLY A 28 4.59 -3.16 14.68
C GLY A 28 3.36 -3.45 15.55
N ALA A 29 2.45 -2.48 15.66
CA ALA A 29 1.24 -2.64 16.47
C ALA A 29 0.26 -3.61 15.80
N ALA A 30 -0.48 -4.38 16.61
CA ALA A 30 -1.35 -5.48 16.16
C ALA A 30 -2.44 -5.10 15.15
N GLU A 31 -2.68 -3.80 14.95
CA GLU A 31 -3.70 -3.25 14.05
C GLU A 31 -3.18 -3.01 12.62
N HIS A 32 -1.87 -3.15 12.37
CA HIS A 32 -1.26 -2.91 11.08
C HIS A 32 -0.69 -4.21 10.49
N THR A 33 -1.37 -4.72 9.48
CA THR A 33 -0.93 -5.86 8.68
C THR A 33 -0.41 -5.41 7.32
N GLU A 34 0.57 -6.13 6.80
CA GLU A 34 1.25 -5.85 5.53
C GLU A 34 1.32 -7.12 4.67
N TRP A 35 1.02 -7.00 3.38
CA TRP A 35 1.44 -8.00 2.39
C TRP A 35 2.87 -7.71 1.95
N TRP A 36 3.72 -8.73 1.98
CA TRP A 36 5.09 -8.60 1.48
C TRP A 36 5.20 -9.18 0.07
N VAL A 37 5.05 -8.30 -0.93
CA VAL A 37 5.18 -8.65 -2.35
C VAL A 37 6.65 -8.53 -2.77
N PRO A 38 7.29 -9.59 -3.30
CA PRO A 38 8.65 -9.52 -3.80
C PRO A 38 8.79 -8.47 -4.91
N ALA A 39 9.95 -7.80 -4.97
CA ALA A 39 10.20 -6.76 -5.98
C ALA A 39 10.03 -7.27 -7.42
N ALA A 40 10.35 -8.54 -7.68
CA ALA A 40 10.20 -9.17 -8.99
C ALA A 40 8.73 -9.34 -9.43
N ASP A 41 7.79 -9.33 -8.48
CA ASP A 41 6.36 -9.53 -8.75
C ASP A 41 5.60 -8.19 -8.86
N LEU A 42 6.27 -7.04 -8.71
CA LEU A 42 5.61 -5.73 -8.71
C LEU A 42 4.93 -5.41 -10.04
N GLU A 43 5.51 -5.82 -11.17
CA GLU A 43 4.85 -5.67 -12.48
C GLU A 43 3.53 -6.47 -12.51
N MET A 44 3.56 -7.70 -12.00
CA MET A 44 2.38 -8.55 -11.93
C MET A 44 1.33 -7.99 -10.96
N LEU A 45 1.74 -7.42 -9.82
CA LEU A 45 0.83 -6.71 -8.91
C LEU A 45 0.13 -5.56 -9.62
N ASN A 46 0.88 -4.73 -10.36
CA ASN A 46 0.31 -3.60 -11.11
C ASN A 46 -0.72 -4.05 -12.15
N ASP A 47 -0.46 -5.15 -12.84
CA ASP A 47 -1.41 -5.74 -13.81
C ASP A 47 -2.69 -6.25 -13.15
N HIS A 48 -2.67 -6.56 -11.84
CA HIS A 48 -3.83 -7.02 -11.07
C HIS A 48 -4.52 -5.91 -10.26
N ILE A 49 -4.06 -4.66 -10.34
CA ILE A 49 -4.82 -3.50 -9.85
C ILE A 49 -6.03 -3.32 -10.76
N VAL A 50 -7.21 -3.32 -10.14
CA VAL A 50 -8.48 -3.11 -10.83
C VAL A 50 -9.08 -1.79 -10.40
N GLY A 51 -9.82 -1.15 -11.31
CA GLY A 51 -10.46 0.12 -11.01
C GLY A 51 -9.47 1.28 -10.87
N LEU A 52 -9.76 2.21 -9.96
CA LEU A 52 -9.01 3.45 -9.77
C LEU A 52 -8.05 3.33 -8.58
N ILE A 53 -6.96 4.09 -8.64
CA ILE A 53 -6.12 4.37 -7.48
C ILE A 53 -6.74 5.56 -6.76
N GLU A 54 -7.23 5.33 -5.54
CA GLU A 54 -7.95 6.34 -4.78
C GLU A 54 -7.06 6.96 -3.72
N LEU A 55 -7.02 8.29 -3.65
CA LEU A 55 -6.40 9.00 -2.53
C LEU A 55 -7.36 9.01 -1.33
N ILE A 56 -7.02 8.27 -0.27
CA ILE A 56 -7.87 8.15 0.93
C ILE A 56 -7.33 8.96 2.12
N GLY A 57 -6.13 9.50 2.01
CA GLY A 57 -5.55 10.37 3.03
C GLY A 57 -4.44 11.24 2.49
N GLU A 58 -4.40 12.50 2.92
CA GLU A 58 -3.33 13.45 2.63
C GLU A 58 -2.86 14.05 3.95
N TYR A 59 -1.55 14.00 4.20
CA TYR A 59 -0.94 14.43 5.44
C TYR A 59 0.14 15.44 5.12
N ARG A 60 -0.10 16.70 5.48
CA ARG A 60 0.89 17.77 5.36
C ARG A 60 1.43 18.05 6.75
N ALA A 61 2.74 18.13 6.88
CA ALA A 61 3.32 18.64 8.11
C ALA A 61 2.84 20.08 8.34
N GLU A 62 2.22 20.32 9.50
CA GLU A 62 1.90 21.66 9.95
C GLU A 62 3.21 22.40 10.24
N ARG A 63 3.31 23.65 9.79
CA ARG A 63 4.49 24.50 9.99
C ARG A 63 4.68 24.91 11.44
#